data_AF-A0AAV2C1P6-F1
#
_entry.id   AF-A0AAV2C1P6-F1
#
_cell.length_a   1.000
_cell.length_b   1.000
_cell.length_c   1.000
_cell.angle_alpha   90.00
_cell.angle_beta   90.00
_cell.angle_gamma   90.00
#
_symmetry.space_group_name_H-M   'P 1'
#
loop_
_entity.id
_entity.type
_entity.pdbx_description
1 polymer ?
#
loop_
_entity_poly.entity_id
_entity_poly.type
_entity_poly.pdbx_seq_one_letter_code
_entity_poly.pdbx_strand_id
1 'polypeptide(L)'
;MDINLYENLEVLSSLPLQMCLYFNANYSLLWILIRIGCLVYKFSDLPQLYQILLTTVLIVMVIVEISRLYLGYVGNLTEKVPELAGFWLLTLFLQFPLQCLCTFSTDYIILPWERLIDAIMMLFLILEIFIGYFTVKAITNHQALNFKLQMMKSKATNISTETFLE
;
A
#
# COMPACT_ATOMS: atom_id res chain seq x y z
N MET A 1 -38.92 3.21 9.73
CA MET A 1 -38.58 3.07 8.29
C MET A 1 -37.07 3.18 8.20
N ASP A 2 -36.33 2.30 8.89
CA ASP A 2 -34.95 2.60 9.30
C ASP A 2 -33.99 1.41 9.27
N ILE A 3 -34.42 0.25 8.78
CA ILE A 3 -33.56 -0.95 8.78
C ILE A 3 -32.67 -0.99 7.51
N ASN A 4 -33.20 -0.53 6.37
CA ASN A 4 -32.47 -0.54 5.09
C ASN A 4 -31.33 0.49 4.99
N LEU A 5 -31.26 1.49 5.88
CA LEU A 5 -30.14 2.45 5.89
C LEU A 5 -28.87 1.84 6.53
N TYR A 6 -29.03 0.83 7.41
CA TYR A 6 -27.92 0.18 8.10
C TYR A 6 -27.31 -0.99 7.32
N GLU A 7 -28.11 -1.71 6.51
CA GLU A 7 -27.59 -2.78 5.65
C GLU A 7 -26.66 -2.28 4.53
N ASN A 8 -26.75 -1.00 4.15
CA ASN A 8 -25.89 -0.40 3.12
C ASN A 8 -24.54 0.14 3.66
N LEU A 9 -24.21 -0.14 4.92
CA LEU A 9 -22.90 0.18 5.52
C LEU A 9 -21.94 -1.01 5.47
N GLU A 10 -22.09 -1.91 4.51
CA GLU A 10 -21.03 -2.88 4.20
C GLU A 10 -19.93 -2.16 3.41
N VAL A 11 -18.91 -1.65 4.10
CA VAL A 11 -17.60 -1.66 3.46
C VAL A 11 -17.19 -3.12 3.48
N LEU A 12 -17.11 -3.69 2.28
CA LEU A 12 -16.30 -4.87 2.03
C LEU A 12 -14.92 -4.33 1.67
N SER A 13 -13.90 -4.79 2.39
CA SER A 13 -12.51 -4.81 1.93
C SER A 13 -12.40 -4.79 0.39
N SER A 14 -11.50 -3.97 -0.16
CA SER A 14 -11.38 -3.81 -1.62
C SER A 14 -10.81 -5.08 -2.23
N LEU A 15 -11.66 -5.87 -2.88
CA LEU A 15 -11.26 -7.10 -3.56
C LEU A 15 -10.17 -6.85 -4.63
N PRO A 16 -10.25 -5.81 -5.49
CA PRO A 16 -9.21 -5.52 -6.46
C PRO A 16 -7.86 -5.23 -5.79
N LEU A 17 -7.86 -4.49 -4.68
CA LEU A 17 -6.64 -4.20 -3.93
C LEU A 17 -6.05 -5.48 -3.34
N GLN A 18 -6.90 -6.34 -2.77
CA GLN A 18 -6.47 -7.61 -2.18
C GLN A 18 -5.84 -8.54 -3.20
N MET A 19 -6.44 -8.64 -4.40
CA MET A 19 -5.87 -9.43 -5.51
C MET A 19 -4.52 -8.87 -5.96
N CYS A 20 -4.42 -7.55 -6.11
CA CYS A 20 -3.18 -6.89 -6.52
C CYS A 20 -2.05 -7.13 -5.51
N LEU A 21 -2.32 -6.94 -4.20
CA LEU A 21 -1.39 -7.20 -3.11
C LEU A 21 -0.95 -8.66 -3.05
N TYR A 22 -1.87 -9.60 -3.25
CA TYR A 22 -1.55 -11.03 -3.25
C TYR A 22 -0.57 -11.40 -4.37
N PHE A 23 -0.84 -10.95 -5.60
CA PHE A 23 0.07 -11.23 -6.71
C PHE A 23 1.40 -10.51 -6.55
N ASN A 24 1.39 -9.26 -6.07
CA ASN A 24 2.62 -8.51 -5.82
C ASN A 24 3.47 -9.18 -4.72
N ALA A 25 2.87 -9.69 -3.64
CA ALA A 25 3.60 -10.39 -2.59
C ALA A 25 4.31 -11.66 -3.07
N ASN A 26 3.72 -12.41 -4.01
CA ASN A 26 4.38 -13.55 -4.62
C ASN A 26 5.48 -13.12 -5.60
N TYR A 27 5.20 -12.08 -6.38
CA TYR A 27 6.15 -11.52 -7.34
C TYR A 27 7.37 -10.89 -6.66
N SER A 28 7.19 -10.22 -5.53
CA SER A 28 8.24 -9.51 -4.81
C SER A 28 9.35 -10.44 -4.32
N LEU A 29 9.02 -11.67 -3.92
CA LEU A 29 10.01 -12.71 -3.61
C LEU A 29 10.94 -12.99 -4.80
N LEU A 30 10.35 -13.12 -5.99
CA LEU A 30 11.07 -13.39 -7.23
C LEU A 30 11.89 -12.17 -7.67
N TRP A 31 11.30 -10.98 -7.56
CA TRP A 31 11.96 -9.69 -7.83
C TRP A 31 13.20 -9.50 -6.96
N ILE A 32 13.14 -9.76 -5.64
CA ILE A 32 14.29 -9.65 -4.72
C ILE A 32 15.42 -10.58 -5.15
N LEU A 33 15.12 -11.85 -5.44
CA LEU A 33 16.14 -12.83 -5.82
C LEU A 33 16.86 -12.42 -7.10
N ILE A 34 16.11 -12.00 -8.13
CA ILE A 34 16.72 -11.58 -9.39
C ILE A 34 17.48 -10.26 -9.22
N ARG A 35 16.97 -9.29 -8.44
CA ARG A 35 17.69 -8.03 -8.14
C ARG A 35 19.02 -8.30 -7.44
N ILE A 36 19.04 -9.18 -6.44
CA ILE A 36 20.28 -9.59 -5.75
C ILE A 36 21.24 -10.25 -6.76
N GLY A 37 20.76 -11.21 -7.56
CA GLY A 37 21.58 -11.88 -8.56
C GLY A 37 22.19 -10.90 -9.58
N CYS A 38 21.39 -9.94 -10.07
CA CYS A 38 21.82 -8.89 -10.98
C CYS A 38 22.88 -7.98 -10.34
N LEU A 39 22.67 -7.56 -9.09
CA LEU A 39 23.61 -6.72 -8.36
C LEU A 39 24.94 -7.44 -8.12
N VAL A 40 24.90 -8.70 -7.70
CA VAL A 40 26.10 -9.54 -7.51
C VAL A 40 26.87 -9.72 -8.82
N TYR A 41 26.15 -9.99 -9.92
CA TYR A 41 26.76 -10.20 -11.23
C TYR A 41 27.57 -8.99 -11.70
N LYS A 42 27.02 -7.78 -11.55
CA LYS A 42 27.69 -6.54 -11.99
C LYS A 42 28.52 -5.86 -10.91
N PHE A 43 28.66 -6.45 -9.71
CA PHE A 43 29.18 -5.76 -8.54
C PHE A 43 30.62 -5.27 -8.72
N SER A 44 31.49 -6.10 -9.29
CA SER A 44 32.89 -5.77 -9.56
C SER A 44 33.08 -4.66 -10.59
N ASP A 45 32.11 -4.51 -11.50
CA ASP A 45 32.18 -3.59 -12.63
C ASP A 45 31.66 -2.19 -12.25
N LEU A 46 31.02 -2.07 -11.09
CA LEU A 46 30.50 -0.81 -10.58
C LEU A 46 31.58 -0.01 -9.83
N PRO A 47 31.61 1.32 -9.98
CA PRO A 47 32.38 2.18 -9.08
C PRO A 47 31.96 2.01 -7.62
N GLN A 48 32.89 2.20 -6.68
CA GLN A 48 32.66 1.99 -5.24
C GLN A 48 31.44 2.75 -4.70
N LEU A 49 31.21 3.98 -5.18
CA LEU A 49 30.03 4.77 -4.81
C LEU A 49 28.72 4.05 -5.16
N TYR A 50 28.62 3.49 -6.37
CA TYR A 50 27.42 2.78 -6.82
C TYR A 50 27.25 1.41 -6.17
N GLN A 51 28.34 0.73 -5.83
CA GLN A 51 28.28 -0.49 -5.03
C GLN A 51 27.56 -0.24 -3.70
N ILE A 52 27.98 0.81 -2.98
CA ILE A 52 27.38 1.19 -1.69
C ILE A 52 25.93 1.65 -1.91
N LEU A 53 25.71 2.59 -2.84
CA LEU A 53 24.40 3.17 -3.10
C LEU A 53 23.36 2.11 -3.48
N LEU A 54 23.64 1.26 -4.47
CA LEU A 54 22.69 0.26 -4.94
C LEU A 54 22.42 -0.82 -3.89
N THR A 55 23.43 -1.20 -3.10
CA THR A 55 23.26 -2.15 -2.00
C THR A 55 22.37 -1.58 -0.90
N THR A 56 22.64 -0.35 -0.46
CA THR A 56 21.81 0.33 0.55
C THR A 56 20.38 0.53 0.06
N VAL A 57 20.21 1.00 -1.18
CA VAL A 57 18.89 1.22 -1.78
C VAL A 57 18.11 -0.10 -1.91
N LEU A 58 18.76 -1.21 -2.29
CA LEU A 58 18.12 -2.52 -2.35
C LEU A 58 17.64 -2.98 -0.96
N ILE A 59 18.47 -2.83 0.08
CA ILE A 59 18.08 -3.18 1.47
C ILE A 59 16.87 -2.35 1.92
N VAL A 60 16.90 -1.03 1.67
CA VAL A 60 15.80 -0.13 2.01
C VAL A 60 14.53 -0.54 1.27
N MET A 61 14.60 -0.81 -0.04
CA MET A 61 13.45 -1.24 -0.82
C MET A 61 12.87 -2.57 -0.32
N VAL A 62 13.69 -3.53 0.11
CA VAL A 62 13.18 -4.80 0.68
C VAL A 62 12.41 -4.56 1.98
N ILE A 63 12.96 -3.75 2.89
CA ILE A 63 12.32 -3.44 4.17
C ILE A 63 10.99 -2.68 3.92
N VAL A 64 11.02 -1.70 3.03
CA VAL A 64 9.84 -0.92 2.65
C VAL A 64 8.81 -1.83 2.01
N GLU A 65 9.19 -2.72 1.08
CA GLU A 65 8.27 -3.62 0.38
C GLU A 65 7.55 -4.57 1.34
N ILE A 66 8.27 -5.19 2.28
CA ILE A 66 7.67 -6.05 3.32
C ILE A 66 6.67 -5.25 4.17
N SER A 67 7.08 -4.09 4.66
CA SER A 67 6.24 -3.24 5.52
C SER A 67 4.99 -2.75 4.78
N ARG A 68 5.16 -2.34 3.52
CA ARG A 68 4.13 -1.84 2.62
C ARG A 68 3.10 -2.93 2.36
N LEU A 69 3.51 -4.10 1.88
CA LEU A 69 2.60 -5.22 1.61
C LEU A 69 1.86 -5.68 2.86
N TYR A 70 2.54 -5.74 4.02
CA TYR A 70 1.90 -6.08 5.30
C TYR A 70 0.77 -5.10 5.66
N LEU A 71 1.07 -3.80 5.64
CA LEU A 71 0.10 -2.75 5.95
C LEU A 71 -1.05 -2.73 4.95
N GLY A 72 -0.79 -2.97 3.67
CA GLY A 72 -1.82 -3.01 2.63
C GLY A 72 -2.78 -4.17 2.85
N TYR A 73 -2.23 -5.36 3.13
CA TYR A 73 -3.00 -6.58 3.32
C TYR A 73 -3.85 -6.51 4.59
N VAL A 74 -3.25 -6.15 5.73
CA VAL A 74 -3.97 -6.03 7.00
C VAL A 74 -4.93 -4.86 6.97
N GLY A 75 -4.50 -3.69 6.48
CA GLY A 75 -5.32 -2.48 6.43
C GLY A 75 -6.56 -2.64 5.56
N ASN A 76 -6.46 -3.34 4.43
CA ASN A 76 -7.60 -3.61 3.57
C ASN A 76 -8.58 -4.61 4.19
N LEU A 77 -8.08 -5.71 4.78
CA LEU A 77 -8.94 -6.74 5.40
C LEU A 77 -9.60 -6.28 6.70
N THR A 78 -8.91 -5.45 7.48
CA THR A 78 -9.42 -4.94 8.76
C THR A 78 -10.08 -3.57 8.63
N GLU A 79 -10.12 -3.02 7.41
CA GLU A 79 -10.68 -1.71 7.07
C GLU A 79 -10.14 -0.57 7.94
N LYS A 80 -8.88 -0.70 8.34
CA LYS A 80 -8.24 0.30 9.18
C LYS A 80 -7.54 1.33 8.32
N VAL A 81 -8.09 2.54 8.36
CA VAL A 81 -7.57 3.71 7.64
C VAL A 81 -6.10 4.02 7.94
N PRO A 82 -5.61 3.97 9.19
CA PRO A 82 -4.20 4.27 9.48
C PRO A 82 -3.23 3.32 8.77
N GLU A 83 -3.49 2.02 8.81
CA GLU A 83 -2.69 0.99 8.15
C GLU A 83 -2.71 1.15 6.63
N LEU A 84 -3.89 1.38 6.07
CA LEU A 84 -4.04 1.57 4.62
C LEU A 84 -3.39 2.88 4.13
N ALA A 85 -3.47 3.95 4.93
CA ALA A 85 -2.74 5.19 4.67
C ALA A 85 -1.23 4.94 4.73
N GLY A 86 -0.74 4.17 5.70
CA GLY A 86 0.66 3.76 5.79
C GLY A 86 1.13 3.02 4.53
N PHE A 87 0.38 2.00 4.10
CA PHE A 87 0.62 1.32 2.82
C PHE A 87 0.71 2.28 1.64
N TRP A 88 -0.27 3.18 1.51
CA TRP A 88 -0.36 4.09 0.38
C TRP A 88 0.78 5.10 0.37
N LEU A 89 1.14 5.65 1.54
CA LEU A 89 2.28 6.55 1.71
C LEU A 89 3.62 5.86 1.40
N LEU A 90 3.84 4.64 1.90
CA LEU A 90 5.04 3.86 1.59
C LEU A 90 5.15 3.56 0.10
N THR A 91 4.02 3.26 -0.55
CA THR A 91 3.97 3.02 -2.01
C THR A 91 4.34 4.28 -2.79
N LEU A 92 3.71 5.42 -2.47
CA LEU A 92 3.87 6.65 -3.24
C LEU A 92 5.20 7.37 -2.99
N PHE A 93 5.67 7.43 -1.75
CA PHE A 93 6.80 8.29 -1.36
C PHE A 93 8.12 7.54 -1.18
N LEU A 94 8.11 6.24 -0.90
CA LEU A 94 9.33 5.46 -0.73
C LEU A 94 9.53 4.47 -1.87
N GLN A 95 8.62 3.53 -2.05
CA GLN A 95 8.80 2.43 -2.99
C GLN A 95 8.83 2.92 -4.43
N PHE A 96 7.83 3.70 -4.87
CA PHE A 96 7.74 4.16 -6.25
C PHE A 96 8.90 5.09 -6.67
N PRO A 97 9.32 6.10 -5.89
CA PRO A 97 10.44 6.96 -6.26
C PRO A 97 11.79 6.21 -6.29
N LEU A 98 12.04 5.31 -5.33
CA LEU A 98 13.26 4.49 -5.34
C LEU A 98 13.28 3.52 -6.52
N GLN A 99 12.13 2.94 -6.87
CA GLN A 99 11.98 2.08 -8.03
C GLN A 99 12.23 2.86 -9.33
N CYS A 100 11.69 4.08 -9.45
CA CYS A 100 11.95 4.98 -10.58
C CYS A 100 13.44 5.32 -10.69
N LEU A 101 14.07 5.71 -9.58
CA LEU A 101 15.50 6.02 -9.53
C LEU A 101 16.32 4.83 -10.05
N CYS A 102 16.01 3.62 -9.60
CA CYS A 102 16.76 2.43 -10.01
C CYS A 102 16.53 2.01 -11.47
N THR A 103 15.31 2.22 -11.98
CA THR A 103 14.91 1.75 -13.31
C THR A 103 15.35 2.71 -14.43
N PHE A 104 15.29 4.01 -14.16
CA PHE A 104 15.53 5.07 -15.14
C PHE A 104 16.91 5.73 -15.06
N SER A 105 17.72 5.39 -14.05
CA SER A 105 19.09 5.91 -13.96
C SER A 105 19.91 5.55 -15.21
N THR A 106 20.65 6.52 -15.72
CA THR A 106 21.61 6.35 -16.82
C THR A 106 23.05 6.21 -16.32
N ASP A 107 23.28 6.40 -15.02
CA ASP A 107 24.61 6.59 -14.46
C ASP A 107 25.37 5.27 -14.19
N TYR A 108 24.70 4.13 -14.36
CA TYR A 108 25.28 2.81 -14.19
C TYR A 108 24.65 1.80 -15.15
N ILE A 109 25.34 0.66 -15.31
CA ILE A 109 24.89 -0.42 -16.18
C ILE A 109 23.64 -1.06 -15.58
N ILE A 110 22.53 -0.99 -16.31
CA ILE A 110 21.28 -1.68 -15.98
C ILE A 110 21.17 -2.90 -16.88
N LEU A 111 21.06 -4.10 -16.29
CA LEU A 111 20.94 -5.33 -17.05
C LEU A 111 19.53 -5.44 -17.67
N PRO A 112 19.37 -6.09 -18.84
CA PRO A 112 18.04 -6.26 -19.45
C PRO A 112 17.05 -7.00 -18.52
N TRP A 113 17.53 -8.01 -17.79
CA TRP A 113 16.73 -8.75 -16.81
C TRP A 113 16.29 -7.88 -15.64
N GLU A 114 17.20 -7.07 -15.11
CA GLU A 114 16.93 -6.08 -14.07
C GLU A 114 15.84 -5.11 -14.51
N ARG A 115 15.95 -4.57 -15.74
CA ARG A 115 14.95 -3.66 -16.30
C ARG A 115 13.58 -4.31 -16.47
N LEU A 116 13.53 -5.56 -16.90
CA LEU A 116 12.28 -6.29 -17.09
C LEU A 116 11.56 -6.51 -15.75
N ILE A 117 12.27 -7.00 -14.74
CA ILE A 117 11.65 -7.27 -13.44
C ILE A 117 11.23 -5.97 -12.74
N ASP A 118 12.00 -4.90 -12.92
CA ASP A 118 11.70 -3.61 -12.31
C ASP A 118 10.51 -2.93 -12.99
N ALA A 119 10.33 -3.13 -14.30
CA ALA A 119 9.15 -2.66 -15.03
C ALA A 119 7.86 -3.35 -14.58
N ILE A 120 7.89 -4.66 -14.32
CA ILE A 120 6.73 -5.39 -13.78
C ILE A 120 6.43 -4.92 -12.35
N MET A 121 7.45 -4.73 -11.51
CA MET A 121 7.26 -4.15 -10.16
C MET A 121 6.63 -2.77 -10.24
N MET A 122 7.13 -1.90 -11.14
CA MET A 122 6.54 -0.57 -11.40
C MET A 122 5.06 -0.64 -11.79
N LEU A 123 4.67 -1.62 -12.60
CA LEU A 123 3.27 -1.82 -12.97
C LEU A 123 2.40 -2.12 -11.74
N PHE A 124 2.85 -3.01 -10.85
CA PHE A 124 2.14 -3.26 -9.58
C PHE A 124 2.00 -1.99 -8.75
N LEU A 125 3.08 -1.23 -8.56
CA LEU A 125 3.05 0.00 -7.77
C LEU A 125 2.08 1.03 -8.37
N ILE A 126 2.04 1.18 -9.68
CA ILE A 126 1.10 2.09 -10.36
C ILE A 126 -0.35 1.66 -10.10
N LEU A 127 -0.66 0.37 -10.28
CA LEU A 127 -1.99 -0.16 -10.01
C LEU A 127 -2.39 0.05 -8.54
N GLU A 128 -1.49 -0.22 -7.61
CA GLU A 128 -1.70 -0.05 -6.18
C GLU A 128 -1.87 1.40 -5.76
N ILE A 129 -1.18 2.35 -6.40
CA ILE A 129 -1.40 3.80 -6.17
C ILE A 129 -2.83 4.19 -6.55
N PHE A 130 -3.30 3.76 -7.73
CA PHE A 130 -4.65 4.08 -8.21
C PHE A 130 -5.72 3.40 -7.37
N ILE A 131 -5.67 2.07 -7.23
CA ILE A 131 -6.67 1.29 -6.50
C ILE A 131 -6.64 1.65 -5.00
N GLY A 132 -5.44 1.81 -4.44
CA GLY A 132 -5.23 2.17 -3.05
C GLY A 132 -5.81 3.55 -2.72
N TYR A 133 -5.63 4.55 -3.60
CA TYR A 133 -6.24 5.88 -3.39
C TYR A 133 -7.77 5.79 -3.28
N PHE A 134 -8.42 5.08 -4.20
CA PHE A 134 -9.87 4.91 -4.16
C PHE A 134 -10.32 4.14 -2.91
N THR A 135 -9.55 3.13 -2.49
CA THR A 135 -9.86 2.32 -1.32
C THR A 135 -9.73 3.16 -0.03
N VAL A 136 -8.65 3.92 0.15
CA VAL A 136 -8.47 4.82 1.30
C VAL A 136 -9.62 5.83 1.37
N LYS A 137 -10.00 6.44 0.23
CA LYS A 137 -11.10 7.40 0.17
C LYS A 137 -12.44 6.77 0.54
N ALA A 138 -12.74 5.58 0.02
CA ALA A 138 -13.98 4.87 0.30
C ALA A 138 -14.11 4.50 1.78
N ILE A 139 -13.07 3.88 2.36
CA ILE A 139 -13.07 3.44 3.76
C ILE A 139 -13.12 4.66 4.70
N THR A 140 -12.40 5.74 4.41
CA THR A 140 -12.42 6.96 5.24
C THR A 140 -13.81 7.60 5.27
N ASN A 141 -14.48 7.69 4.12
CA ASN A 141 -15.83 8.24 4.04
C ASN A 141 -16.83 7.40 4.84
N HIS A 142 -16.70 6.08 4.78
CA HIS A 142 -17.54 5.17 5.54
C HIS A 142 -17.32 5.27 7.05
N GLN A 143 -16.08 5.33 7.51
CA GLN A 143 -15.78 5.56 8.92
C GLN A 143 -16.35 6.90 9.42
N ALA A 144 -16.25 7.95 8.61
CA ALA A 144 -16.84 9.25 8.93
C ALA A 144 -18.38 9.22 8.99
N LEU A 145 -19.03 8.45 8.11
CA LEU A 145 -20.48 8.24 8.14
C LEU A 145 -20.92 7.48 9.39
N ASN A 146 -20.24 6.38 9.71
CA ASN A 146 -20.52 5.58 10.92
C ASN A 146 -20.37 6.39 12.19
N PHE A 147 -19.32 7.20 12.29
CA PHE A 147 -19.12 8.08 13.43
C PHE A 147 -20.26 9.10 13.59
N LYS A 148 -20.71 9.71 12.50
CA LYS A 148 -21.86 10.64 12.51
C LYS A 148 -23.15 9.93 12.95
N LEU A 149 -23.41 8.71 12.47
CA LEU A 149 -24.57 7.93 12.86
C LEU A 149 -24.55 7.57 14.35
N GLN A 150 -23.40 7.15 14.87
CA GLN A 150 -23.21 6.87 16.31
C GLN A 150 -23.46 8.11 17.17
N MET A 151 -22.98 9.28 16.74
CA MET A 151 -23.23 10.56 17.42
C MET A 151 -24.71 10.94 17.43
N MET A 152 -25.42 10.78 16.31
CA MET A 152 -26.86 11.04 16.25
C MET A 152 -27.66 10.09 17.15
N LYS A 153 -27.31 8.80 17.16
CA LYS A 153 -27.95 7.79 18.02
C LYS A 153 -27.73 8.11 19.50
N SER A 154 -26.50 8.40 19.90
CA SER A 154 -26.18 8.78 21.29
C SER A 154 -26.98 10.01 21.73
N LYS A 155 -27.08 11.04 20.87
CA LYS A 155 -27.87 12.24 21.16
C LYS A 155 -29.36 11.93 21.31
N ALA A 156 -29.93 11.11 20.42
CA ALA A 156 -31.34 10.71 20.50
C ALA A 156 -31.65 9.92 21.79
N THR A 157 -30.77 8.99 22.17
CA THR A 157 -30.91 8.24 23.43
C THR A 157 -30.89 9.15 24.65
N ASN A 158 -29.97 10.11 24.70
CA ASN A 158 -29.88 11.06 25.83
C ASN A 158 -31.14 11.90 25.96
N ILE A 159 -31.67 12.45 24.86
CA ILE A 159 -32.92 13.23 24.84
C ILE A 159 -34.08 12.39 25.37
N SER A 160 -34.21 11.13 24.91
CA SER A 160 -35.29 10.26 25.40
C SER A 160 -35.19 10.03 26.91
N THR A 161 -33.97 9.85 27.43
CA THR A 161 -33.75 9.59 28.86
C THR A 161 -34.11 10.80 29.72
N GLU A 162 -33.82 12.01 29.26
CA GLU A 162 -34.22 13.26 29.94
C GLU A 162 -35.75 13.40 29.98
N THR A 163 -36.45 13.11 28.89
CA THR A 163 -37.92 13.20 28.85
C THR A 163 -38.67 12.17 29.71
N PHE A 164 -38.02 11.07 30.13
CA PHE A 164 -38.62 10.09 31.05
C PHE A 164 -38.37 10.43 32.53
N LEU A 165 -37.51 11.41 32.81
CA LEU A 165 -37.17 11.85 34.16
C LEU A 165 -37.93 13.13 34.58
N GLU A 166 -38.67 13.75 33.66
CA GLU A 166 -39.65 14.83 33.91
C GLU A 166 -41.08 14.29 34.03
#